data_AF-A0A975S588-F1
#
_entry.id   AF-A0A975S588-F1
#
_cell.length_a   1.000
_cell.length_b   1.000
_cell.length_c   1.000
_cell.angle_alpha   90.00
_cell.angle_beta   90.00
_cell.angle_gamma   90.00
#
_symmetry.space_group_name_H-M   'P 1'
#
loop_
_entity.id
_entity.type
_entity.pdbx_description
1 polymer ?
#
loop_
_entity_poly.entity_id
_entity_poly.type
_entity_poly.pdbx_seq_one_letter_code
_entity_poly.pdbx_strand_id
1 'polypeptide(L)'
;MTETAKKNIPLPGVHRGWYLASGFLVGLVAATGSLAWSTIPQSLPMHWDGAGNVDRYAEKSFWTVFTGPLICLGLLLFLYATALIIRRFPLNNSAPYGVDEQVHQRAGMDSTLYFLALSAFALSLLIGWMTLRSWFLPPEASDLLLVLPTLAFLGVVAVAGLLAWRRYGRLVAALSAED
;
A
#
# COMPACT_ATOMS: atom_id res chain seq x y z
N MET A 1 45.08 7.95 9.68
CA MET A 1 43.68 7.87 9.18
C MET A 1 42.86 7.28 10.30
N THR A 2 42.13 8.13 11.02
CA THR A 2 41.26 7.73 12.13
C THR A 2 40.04 7.04 11.53
N GLU A 3 39.89 5.75 11.83
CA GLU A 3 38.69 4.98 11.55
C GLU A 3 37.54 5.64 12.32
N THR A 4 36.70 6.42 11.63
CA THR A 4 35.48 6.98 12.22
C THR A 4 34.65 5.82 12.75
N ALA A 5 34.48 5.77 14.08
CA ALA A 5 33.74 4.72 14.74
C ALA A 5 32.37 4.56 14.07
N LYS A 6 32.09 3.37 13.51
CA LYS A 6 30.77 3.06 12.98
C LYS A 6 29.75 3.22 14.11
N LYS A 7 28.89 4.24 14.01
CA LYS A 7 27.71 4.40 14.86
C LYS A 7 26.84 3.15 14.64
N ASN A 8 26.63 2.38 15.70
CA ASN A 8 25.79 1.19 15.66
C ASN A 8 24.31 1.60 15.74
N ILE A 9 23.84 2.29 14.70
CA ILE A 9 22.42 2.60 14.57
C ILE A 9 21.69 1.31 14.16
N PRO A 10 20.68 0.83 14.92
CA PRO A 10 19.98 -0.41 14.58
C PRO A 10 19.31 -0.32 13.21
N LEU A 11 18.79 -1.44 12.69
CA LEU A 11 17.94 -1.41 11.49
C LEU A 11 16.54 -0.86 11.82
N PRO A 12 15.89 -0.11 10.91
CA PRO A 12 14.52 0.33 11.12
C PRO A 12 13.55 -0.86 11.16
N GLY A 13 12.53 -0.72 12.01
CA GLY A 13 11.43 -1.67 12.09
C GLY A 13 10.51 -1.54 10.89
N VAL A 14 9.87 -2.64 10.50
CA VAL A 14 8.74 -2.55 9.55
C VAL A 14 7.53 -1.98 10.28
N HIS A 15 6.78 -1.09 9.62
CA HIS A 15 5.57 -0.49 10.18
C HIS A 15 4.37 -1.46 10.15
N ARG A 16 4.46 -2.54 10.94
CA ARG A 16 3.51 -3.67 10.97
C ARG A 16 2.05 -3.25 11.17
N GLY A 17 1.79 -2.20 11.94
CA GLY A 17 0.43 -1.71 12.19
C GLY A 17 -0.35 -1.40 10.91
N TRP A 18 0.31 -0.80 9.90
CA TRP A 18 -0.33 -0.50 8.62
C TRP A 18 -0.62 -1.75 7.80
N TYR A 19 0.26 -2.74 7.83
CA TYR A 19 0.01 -4.04 7.18
C TYR A 19 -1.13 -4.81 7.86
N LEU A 20 -1.21 -4.76 9.19
CA LEU A 20 -2.33 -5.34 9.94
C LEU A 20 -3.65 -4.64 9.62
N ALA A 21 -3.66 -3.30 9.57
CA ALA A 21 -4.84 -2.54 9.17
C ALA A 21 -5.28 -2.87 7.73
N SER A 22 -4.31 -3.03 6.82
CA SER A 22 -4.58 -3.45 5.44
C SER A 22 -5.17 -4.87 5.38
N GLY A 23 -4.58 -5.81 6.11
CA GLY A 23 -5.08 -7.20 6.18
C GLY A 23 -6.48 -7.27 6.81
N PHE A 24 -6.74 -6.45 7.83
CA PHE A 24 -8.07 -6.31 8.41
C PHE A 24 -9.10 -5.80 7.39
N LEU A 25 -8.76 -4.77 6.60
CA LEU A 25 -9.63 -4.29 5.51
C LEU A 25 -9.92 -5.39 4.48
N VAL A 26 -8.89 -6.13 4.03
CA VAL A 26 -9.06 -7.25 3.11
C VAL A 26 -9.99 -8.32 3.70
N GLY A 27 -9.82 -8.63 4.98
CA GLY A 27 -10.68 -9.54 5.72
C GLY A 27 -12.12 -9.05 5.81
N LEU A 28 -12.35 -7.76 6.03
CA LEU A 28 -13.70 -7.17 6.04
C LEU A 28 -14.38 -7.28 4.67
N VAL A 29 -13.66 -7.01 3.58
CA VAL A 29 -14.22 -7.13 2.22
C VAL A 29 -14.57 -8.59 1.92
N ALA A 30 -13.70 -9.54 2.26
CA ALA A 30 -13.96 -10.97 2.09
C ALA A 30 -15.13 -11.46 2.97
N ALA A 31 -15.23 -10.99 4.21
CA ALA A 31 -16.37 -11.28 5.08
C ALA A 31 -17.67 -10.71 4.49
N THR A 32 -17.64 -9.49 3.96
CA THR A 32 -18.78 -8.86 3.28
C THR A 32 -19.26 -9.71 2.10
N GLY A 33 -18.35 -10.19 1.25
CA GLY A 33 -18.70 -11.05 0.12
C GLY A 33 -19.30 -12.39 0.55
N SER A 34 -18.80 -12.98 1.64
CA SER A 34 -19.34 -14.22 2.21
C SER A 34 -20.76 -14.01 2.76
N LEU A 35 -20.98 -12.93 3.51
CA LEU A 35 -22.29 -12.61 4.11
C LEU A 35 -23.33 -12.22 3.06
N ALA A 36 -22.91 -11.56 1.98
CA ALA A 36 -23.78 -11.11 0.90
C ALA A 36 -23.90 -12.11 -0.27
N TRP A 37 -23.37 -13.34 -0.14
CA TRP A 37 -23.26 -14.29 -1.25
C TRP A 37 -24.55 -14.51 -2.04
N SER A 38 -25.69 -14.57 -1.34
CA SER A 38 -27.02 -14.78 -1.94
C SER A 38 -27.52 -13.57 -2.74
N THR A 39 -27.07 -12.35 -2.41
CA THR A 39 -27.47 -11.11 -3.08
C THR A 39 -26.54 -10.72 -4.22
N ILE A 40 -25.30 -11.25 -4.25
CA ILE A 40 -24.35 -11.00 -5.33
C ILE A 40 -24.93 -11.49 -6.67
N PRO A 41 -24.93 -10.67 -7.74
CA PRO A 41 -25.45 -11.04 -9.06
C PRO A 41 -24.80 -12.30 -9.64
N GLN A 42 -25.53 -13.04 -10.49
CA GLN A 42 -25.00 -14.23 -11.15
C GLN A 42 -23.95 -13.92 -12.23
N SER A 43 -23.97 -12.70 -12.77
CA SER A 43 -22.98 -12.19 -13.72
C SER A 43 -22.30 -10.98 -13.12
N LEU A 44 -20.97 -11.01 -13.02
CA LEU A 44 -20.17 -9.96 -12.41
C LEU A 44 -19.28 -9.27 -13.45
N PRO A 45 -19.15 -7.95 -13.39
CA PRO A 45 -18.19 -7.24 -14.22
C PRO A 45 -16.78 -7.56 -13.73
N MET A 46 -15.91 -7.97 -14.66
CA MET A 46 -14.53 -8.39 -14.38
C MET A 46 -13.48 -7.42 -14.94
N HIS A 47 -13.85 -6.63 -15.95
CA HIS A 47 -12.97 -5.67 -16.59
C HIS A 47 -13.78 -4.48 -17.11
N TRP A 48 -13.14 -3.31 -17.13
CA TRP A 48 -13.68 -2.07 -17.67
C TRP A 48 -12.71 -1.53 -18.71
N ASP A 49 -13.25 -1.01 -19.82
CA ASP A 49 -12.45 -0.34 -20.84
C ASP A 49 -11.98 1.06 -20.38
N GLY A 50 -11.17 1.73 -21.20
CA GLY A 50 -10.68 3.08 -20.90
C GLY A 50 -11.77 4.17 -20.88
N ALA A 51 -12.98 3.87 -21.35
CA ALA A 51 -14.14 4.74 -21.28
C ALA A 51 -15.01 4.46 -20.04
N GLY A 52 -14.67 3.45 -19.23
CA GLY A 52 -15.40 3.08 -18.02
C GLY A 52 -16.55 2.10 -18.26
N ASN A 53 -16.72 1.57 -19.48
CA ASN A 53 -17.73 0.56 -19.77
C ASN A 53 -17.24 -0.84 -19.41
N VAL A 54 -18.14 -1.71 -18.94
CA VAL A 54 -17.79 -3.12 -18.74
C VAL A 54 -17.68 -3.81 -20.10
N ASP A 55 -16.49 -4.30 -20.42
CA ASP A 55 -16.23 -5.07 -21.65
C ASP A 55 -16.06 -6.57 -21.39
N ARG A 56 -16.01 -7.00 -20.12
CA ARG A 56 -15.91 -8.40 -19.72
C ARG A 56 -16.72 -8.73 -18.47
N TYR A 57 -17.47 -9.82 -18.56
CA TYR A 57 -18.23 -10.41 -17.46
C TYR A 57 -17.75 -11.83 -17.16
N ALA A 58 -18.05 -12.31 -15.95
CA ALA A 58 -17.91 -13.72 -15.59
C ALA A 58 -19.06 -14.19 -14.69
N GLU A 59 -19.33 -15.49 -14.72
CA GLU A 59 -20.32 -16.11 -13.84
C GLU A 59 -19.89 -16.08 -12.38
N LYS A 60 -20.86 -16.00 -11.47
CA LYS A 60 -20.62 -16.03 -10.03
C LYS A 60 -20.05 -17.39 -9.63
N SER A 61 -18.86 -17.34 -9.07
CA SER A 61 -18.14 -18.46 -8.49
C SER A 61 -17.30 -17.95 -7.33
N PHE A 62 -16.77 -18.87 -6.53
CA PHE A 62 -15.85 -18.49 -5.46
C PHE A 62 -14.70 -17.64 -6.00
N TRP A 63 -14.11 -18.07 -7.12
CA TRP A 63 -12.98 -17.39 -7.72
C TRP A 63 -13.35 -16.00 -8.23
N THR A 64 -14.46 -15.84 -8.95
CA THR A 64 -14.84 -14.53 -9.50
C THR A 64 -15.20 -13.53 -8.41
N VAL A 65 -15.91 -13.95 -7.36
CA VAL A 65 -16.24 -13.10 -6.21
C VAL A 65 -14.99 -12.71 -5.44
N PHE A 66 -14.15 -13.68 -5.06
CA PHE A 66 -13.01 -13.44 -4.17
C PHE A 66 -11.71 -13.08 -4.88
N THR A 67 -11.69 -12.92 -6.20
CA THR A 67 -10.49 -12.52 -6.96
C THR A 67 -9.89 -11.22 -6.42
N GLY A 68 -10.71 -10.17 -6.22
CA GLY A 68 -10.23 -8.89 -5.71
C GLY A 68 -9.54 -9.01 -4.33
N PRO A 69 -10.21 -9.56 -3.31
CA PRO A 69 -9.60 -9.80 -2.00
C PRO A 69 -8.37 -10.70 -2.04
N LEU A 70 -8.35 -11.75 -2.87
CA LEU A 70 -7.20 -12.65 -2.99
C LEU A 70 -5.99 -11.97 -3.65
N ILE A 71 -6.21 -11.18 -4.72
CA ILE A 71 -5.16 -10.35 -5.33
C ILE A 71 -4.62 -9.36 -4.30
N CYS A 72 -5.51 -8.69 -3.57
CA CYS A 72 -5.11 -7.73 -2.55
C CYS A 72 -4.30 -8.39 -1.42
N LEU A 73 -4.69 -9.58 -0.97
CA LEU A 73 -3.95 -10.36 0.01
C LEU A 73 -2.56 -10.73 -0.52
N GLY A 74 -2.48 -11.22 -1.77
CA GLY A 74 -1.22 -11.55 -2.42
C GLY A 74 -0.27 -10.35 -2.51
N LEU A 75 -0.79 -9.20 -2.95
CA LEU A 75 -0.04 -7.93 -3.02
C LEU A 75 0.40 -7.47 -1.63
N LEU A 76 -0.46 -7.57 -0.62
CA LEU A 76 -0.13 -7.20 0.75
C LEU A 76 1.02 -8.05 1.30
N LEU A 77 0.95 -9.37 1.11
CA LEU A 77 2.00 -10.31 1.51
C LEU A 77 3.30 -10.02 0.76
N PHE A 78 3.22 -9.77 -0.54
CA PHE A 78 4.35 -9.38 -1.37
C PHE A 78 5.02 -8.11 -0.85
N LEU A 79 4.27 -7.02 -0.64
CA LEU A 79 4.82 -5.74 -0.16
C LEU A 79 5.39 -5.87 1.25
N TYR A 80 4.78 -6.67 2.13
CA TYR A 80 5.31 -6.94 3.47
C TYR A 80 6.61 -7.75 3.42
N ALA A 81 6.67 -8.79 2.58
CA ALA A 81 7.88 -9.57 2.36
C ALA A 81 9.00 -8.69 1.79
N THR A 82 8.69 -7.84 0.80
CA THR A 82 9.62 -6.85 0.26
C THR A 82 10.13 -5.94 1.37
N ALA A 83 9.27 -5.39 2.24
CA ALA A 83 9.69 -4.58 3.39
C ALA A 83 10.67 -5.31 4.33
N LEU A 84 10.44 -6.60 4.59
CA LEU A 84 11.33 -7.43 5.40
C LEU A 84 12.68 -7.70 4.74
N ILE A 85 12.71 -7.80 3.42
CA ILE A 85 13.91 -8.07 2.61
C ILE A 85 14.72 -6.78 2.44
N ILE A 86 14.12 -5.71 1.90
CA ILE A 86 14.85 -4.49 1.51
C ILE A 86 15.51 -3.79 2.70
N ARG A 87 14.94 -3.88 3.91
CA ARG A 87 15.52 -3.27 5.11
C ARG A 87 16.88 -3.81 5.52
N ARG A 88 17.34 -4.91 4.90
CA ARG A 88 18.66 -5.50 5.11
C ARG A 88 19.72 -4.99 4.13
N PHE A 89 19.30 -4.29 3.08
CA PHE A 89 20.19 -3.76 2.06
C PHE A 89 20.38 -2.26 2.27
N PRO A 90 21.59 -1.73 2.02
CA PRO A 90 21.81 -0.28 2.06
C PRO A 90 21.01 0.39 0.94
N LEU A 91 20.61 1.64 1.18
CA LEU A 91 20.09 2.52 0.16
C LEU A 91 21.15 2.76 -0.91
N ASN A 92 20.73 2.73 -2.17
CA ASN A 92 21.60 2.94 -3.32
C ASN A 92 21.63 4.42 -3.74
N ASN A 93 21.90 5.31 -2.80
CA ASN A 93 22.08 6.74 -3.04
C ASN A 93 22.96 7.34 -1.95
N SER A 94 23.77 8.34 -2.32
CA SER A 94 24.67 9.01 -1.37
C SER A 94 23.90 9.90 -0.40
N ALA A 95 24.45 10.05 0.82
CA ALA A 95 23.94 11.03 1.76
C ALA A 95 23.98 12.47 1.19
N PRO A 96 22.96 13.29 1.49
CA PRO A 96 23.01 14.73 1.23
C PRO A 96 24.18 15.40 1.94
N TYR A 97 24.65 16.54 1.39
CA TYR A 97 25.73 17.32 1.99
C TYR A 97 25.42 17.67 3.45
N GLY A 98 26.38 17.41 4.35
CA GLY A 98 26.27 17.70 5.78
C GLY A 98 25.47 16.66 6.59
N VAL A 99 25.00 15.57 5.98
CA VAL A 99 24.32 14.47 6.68
C VAL A 99 25.25 13.28 6.77
N ASP A 100 25.40 12.72 7.97
CA ASP A 100 26.14 11.47 8.18
C ASP A 100 25.52 10.31 7.38
N GLU A 101 26.37 9.46 6.79
CA GLU A 101 25.94 8.36 5.93
C GLU A 101 25.06 7.37 6.69
N GLN A 102 25.38 7.03 7.95
CA GLN A 102 24.61 6.07 8.73
C GLN A 102 23.25 6.65 9.14
N VAL A 103 23.22 7.94 9.48
CA VAL A 103 21.96 8.67 9.72
C VAL A 103 21.09 8.70 8.46
N HIS A 104 21.67 9.00 7.29
CA HIS A 104 20.97 8.99 6.01
C HIS A 104 20.38 7.61 5.70
N GLN A 105 21.19 6.56 5.80
CA GLN A 105 20.79 5.18 5.55
C GLN A 105 19.62 4.75 6.46
N ARG A 106 19.71 5.04 7.76
CA ARG A 106 18.64 4.73 8.72
C ARG A 106 17.35 5.49 8.42
N ALA A 107 17.43 6.82 8.29
CA ALA A 107 16.27 7.69 8.12
C ALA A 107 15.58 7.44 6.76
N GLY A 108 16.38 7.25 5.71
CA GLY A 108 15.88 6.98 4.36
C GLY A 108 15.20 5.62 4.27
N MET A 109 15.79 4.58 4.90
CA MET A 109 15.18 3.25 4.93
C MET A 109 13.88 3.24 5.75
N ASP A 110 13.85 3.85 6.93
CA ASP A 110 12.63 3.96 7.75
C ASP A 110 11.50 4.68 6.98
N SER A 111 11.83 5.78 6.30
CA SER A 111 10.87 6.54 5.50
C SER A 111 10.37 5.76 4.27
N THR A 112 11.24 4.97 3.64
CA THR A 112 10.88 4.08 2.53
C THR A 112 9.91 2.99 3.00
N LEU A 113 10.21 2.35 4.13
CA LEU A 113 9.34 1.33 4.72
C LEU A 113 7.99 1.92 5.14
N TYR A 114 7.98 3.17 5.63
CA TYR A 114 6.76 3.88 5.98
C TYR A 114 5.89 4.16 4.75
N PHE A 115 6.50 4.67 3.67
CA PHE A 115 5.82 4.90 2.40
C PHE A 115 5.21 3.61 1.83
N LEU A 116 5.97 2.52 1.85
CA LEU A 116 5.53 1.21 1.38
C LEU A 116 4.30 0.71 2.16
N ALA A 117 4.33 0.89 3.49
CA ALA A 117 3.24 0.47 4.37
C ALA A 117 1.96 1.30 4.16
N LEU A 118 2.08 2.62 3.99
CA LEU A 118 0.95 3.50 3.65
C LEU A 118 0.38 3.18 2.26
N SER A 119 1.25 2.90 1.29
CA SER A 119 0.84 2.52 -0.07
C SER A 119 0.06 1.20 -0.08
N ALA A 120 0.48 0.22 0.72
CA ALA A 120 -0.25 -1.05 0.87
C ALA A 120 -1.67 -0.82 1.44
N PHE A 121 -1.81 0.08 2.40
CA PHE A 121 -3.11 0.44 2.97
C PHE A 121 -4.01 1.16 1.96
N ALA A 122 -3.47 2.15 1.25
CA ALA A 122 -4.18 2.88 0.20
C ALA A 122 -4.64 1.95 -0.93
N LEU A 123 -3.78 1.01 -1.35
CA LEU A 123 -4.11 0.02 -2.36
C LEU A 123 -5.22 -0.93 -1.89
N SER A 124 -5.20 -1.31 -0.61
CA SER A 124 -6.23 -2.17 -0.01
C SER A 124 -7.59 -1.48 0.01
N LEU A 125 -7.64 -0.17 0.29
CA LEU A 125 -8.86 0.63 0.18
C LEU A 125 -9.38 0.67 -1.26
N LEU A 126 -8.49 0.93 -2.24
CA LEU A 126 -8.88 1.01 -3.65
C LEU A 126 -9.43 -0.33 -4.16
N ILE A 127 -8.69 -1.43 -3.96
CA ILE A 127 -9.13 -2.76 -4.41
C ILE A 127 -10.39 -3.19 -3.67
N GLY A 128 -10.49 -2.90 -2.37
CA GLY A 128 -11.69 -3.16 -1.59
C GLY A 128 -12.91 -2.42 -2.15
N TRP A 129 -12.75 -1.13 -2.47
CA TRP A 129 -13.81 -0.36 -3.13
C TRP A 129 -14.21 -0.94 -4.49
N MET A 130 -13.24 -1.27 -5.36
CA MET A 130 -13.53 -1.84 -6.68
C MET A 130 -14.26 -3.18 -6.59
N THR A 131 -13.90 -4.00 -5.59
CA THR A 131 -14.58 -5.26 -5.30
C THR A 131 -16.01 -5.03 -4.83
N LEU A 132 -16.23 -4.11 -3.88
CA LEU A 132 -17.59 -3.83 -3.39
C LEU A 132 -18.47 -3.21 -4.49
N ARG A 133 -17.90 -2.33 -5.32
CA ARG A 133 -18.58 -1.76 -6.49
C ARG A 133 -19.06 -2.86 -7.43
N SER A 134 -18.23 -3.86 -7.74
CA SER A 134 -18.63 -4.93 -8.67
C SER A 134 -19.76 -5.82 -8.13
N TRP A 135 -19.92 -5.92 -6.82
CA TRP A 135 -20.97 -6.72 -6.19
C TRP A 135 -22.29 -5.97 -6.04
N PHE A 136 -22.25 -4.67 -5.72
CA PHE A 136 -23.42 -3.94 -5.21
C PHE A 136 -23.90 -2.81 -6.11
N LEU A 137 -23.12 -2.41 -7.11
CA LEU A 137 -23.49 -1.32 -8.02
C LEU A 137 -23.73 -1.87 -9.43
N PRO A 138 -24.76 -1.35 -10.13
CA PRO A 138 -24.98 -1.72 -11.51
C PRO A 138 -23.81 -1.26 -12.40
N PRO A 139 -23.51 -1.97 -13.51
CA PRO A 139 -22.48 -1.56 -14.47
C PRO A 139 -22.62 -0.12 -14.97
N GLU A 140 -23.85 0.35 -15.11
CA GLU A 140 -24.23 1.69 -15.58
C GLU A 140 -24.17 2.75 -14.47
N ALA A 141 -23.73 2.39 -13.27
CA ALA A 141 -23.51 3.34 -12.19
C ALA A 141 -22.42 4.35 -12.56
N SER A 142 -22.65 5.61 -12.18
CA SER A 142 -21.80 6.76 -12.53
C SER A 142 -20.30 6.47 -12.54
N ASP A 143 -19.63 6.88 -13.62
CA ASP A 143 -18.17 6.80 -13.77
C ASP A 143 -17.42 7.52 -12.64
N LEU A 144 -18.05 8.50 -11.98
CA LEU A 144 -17.47 9.17 -10.81
C LEU A 144 -17.17 8.19 -9.67
N LEU A 145 -17.94 7.11 -9.55
CA LEU A 145 -17.72 6.05 -8.55
C LEU A 145 -16.51 5.16 -8.90
N LEU A 146 -16.00 5.24 -10.13
CA LEU A 146 -14.74 4.62 -10.54
C LEU A 146 -13.59 5.63 -10.45
N VAL A 147 -13.80 6.84 -11.00
CA VAL A 147 -12.77 7.88 -11.14
C VAL A 147 -12.38 8.49 -9.80
N LEU A 148 -13.33 8.91 -8.96
CA LEU A 148 -13.01 9.60 -7.71
C LEU A 148 -12.18 8.74 -6.75
N PRO A 149 -12.49 7.46 -6.52
CA PRO A 149 -11.67 6.61 -5.66
C PRO A 149 -10.28 6.35 -6.23
N THR A 150 -10.15 6.28 -7.56
CA THR A 150 -8.86 6.17 -8.23
C THR A 150 -8.02 7.44 -8.06
N LEU A 151 -8.61 8.63 -8.27
CA LEU A 151 -7.94 9.90 -8.02
C LEU A 151 -7.60 10.09 -6.54
N ALA A 152 -8.51 9.70 -5.64
CA ALA A 152 -8.28 9.72 -4.21
C ALA A 152 -7.11 8.81 -3.83
N PHE A 153 -7.01 7.61 -4.40
CA PHE A 153 -5.85 6.73 -4.22
C PHE A 153 -4.56 7.40 -4.66
N LEU A 154 -4.50 7.99 -5.86
CA LEU A 154 -3.32 8.72 -6.33
C LEU A 154 -2.94 9.88 -5.40
N GLY A 155 -3.94 10.63 -4.94
CA GLY A 155 -3.76 11.70 -3.95
C GLY A 155 -3.21 11.18 -2.63
N VAL A 156 -3.75 10.07 -2.10
CA VAL A 156 -3.27 9.43 -0.86
C VAL A 156 -1.84 8.92 -1.02
N VAL A 157 -1.48 8.34 -2.17
CA VAL A 157 -0.09 7.91 -2.45
C VAL A 157 0.86 9.11 -2.51
N ALA A 158 0.46 10.20 -3.17
CA ALA A 158 1.25 11.44 -3.18
C ALA A 158 1.43 12.01 -1.77
N VAL A 159 0.37 12.05 -0.97
CA VAL A 159 0.42 12.46 0.45
C VAL A 159 1.31 11.52 1.26
N ALA A 160 1.26 10.20 1.04
CA ALA A 160 2.13 9.25 1.70
C ALA A 160 3.61 9.51 1.37
N GLY A 161 3.93 9.86 0.13
CA GLY A 161 5.26 10.29 -0.28
C GLY A 161 5.72 11.55 0.44
N LEU A 162 4.85 12.56 0.53
CA LEU A 162 5.13 13.79 1.30
C LEU A 162 5.34 13.49 2.79
N LEU A 163 4.52 12.63 3.40
CA LEU A 163 4.65 12.23 4.80
C LEU A 163 5.96 11.47 5.05
N ALA A 164 6.35 10.58 4.13
CA ALA A 164 7.62 9.88 4.18
C ALA A 164 8.81 10.84 4.05
N TRP A 165 8.74 11.81 3.15
CA TRP A 165 9.77 12.85 3.02
C TRP A 165 9.89 13.72 4.27
N ARG A 166 8.77 14.15 4.86
CA ARG A 166 8.77 14.89 6.13
C ARG A 166 9.29 14.02 7.28
N ARG A 167 9.01 12.72 7.27
CA ARG A 167 9.54 11.76 8.24
C ARG A 167 11.05 11.63 8.12
N TYR A 168 11.60 11.55 6.91
CA TYR A 168 13.03 11.56 6.66
C TYR A 168 13.71 12.77 7.31
N GLY A 169 13.23 13.98 7.04
CA GLY A 169 13.81 15.20 7.60
C GLY A 169 13.77 15.25 9.13
N ARG A 170 12.66 14.80 9.74
CA ARG A 170 12.55 14.70 11.22
C ARG A 170 13.53 13.69 11.81
N LEU A 171 13.72 12.54 11.16
CA LEU A 171 14.63 11.50 11.64
C LEU A 171 16.09 11.92 11.49
N VAL A 172 16.45 12.59 10.40
CA VAL A 172 17.80 13.16 10.24
C VAL A 172 18.08 14.16 11.37
N ALA A 173 17.17 15.12 11.61
CA ALA A 173 17.34 16.12 12.67
C ALA A 173 17.47 15.48 14.06
N ALA A 174 16.66 14.46 14.37
CA ALA A 174 16.71 13.76 15.66
C ALA A 174 18.00 12.95 15.83
N LEU A 175 18.37 12.13 14.85
CA LEU A 175 19.53 11.24 14.93
C LEU A 175 20.87 11.97 14.89
N SER A 176 20.93 13.14 14.25
CA SER A 176 22.10 14.02 14.25
C SER A 176 22.23 14.87 15.51
N ALA A 177 21.16 15.02 16.31
CA ALA A 177 21.19 15.74 17.58
C ALA A 177 21.53 14.83 18.78
N GLU A 178 21.50 13.52 18.58
CA GLU A 178 21.96 12.51 19.56
C GLU A 178 23.50 12.31 19.51
N ASP A 179 24.20 13.07 18.67
CA ASP A 179 25.68 13.20 18.61
C ASP A 179 26.17 14.35 19.50
#